data_AF-A0A925R5A4-F1
#
_entry.id   AF-A0A925R5A4-F1
#
_cell.length_a   1.000
_cell.length_b   1.000
_cell.length_c   1.000
_cell.angle_alpha   90.00
_cell.angle_beta   90.00
_cell.angle_gamma   90.00
#
_symmetry.space_group_name_H-M   'P 1'
#
loop_
_entity.id
_entity.type
_entity.pdbx_description
1 polymer ?
#
loop_
_entity_poly.entity_id
_entity_poly.type
_entity_poly.pdbx_seq_one_letter_code
_entity_poly.pdbx_strand_id
1 'polypeptide(L)'
;MQRSDPVGRPPETRRSAAWADTVFSVLAHSAAILTLLLLAGIIVSLLIGAAPAIKEYGLSFLWTSEWDPVQNKYGGLVMIYGTLMTSLIALVIAVPVSFGIALFL
;
A
#
# COMPACT_ATOMS: atom_id res chain seq x y z
N MET A 1 -7.06 42.83 47.17
CA MET A 1 -8.01 41.88 46.55
C MET A 1 -8.34 42.37 45.14
N GLN A 2 -7.55 42.00 44.14
CA GLN A 2 -7.86 42.24 42.73
C GLN A 2 -8.33 40.90 42.16
N ARG A 3 -9.64 40.78 41.88
CA ARG A 3 -10.18 39.67 41.09
C ARG A 3 -9.92 40.01 39.63
N SER A 4 -9.02 39.28 39.00
CA SER A 4 -8.87 39.26 37.55
C SER A 4 -10.05 38.49 36.97
N ASP A 5 -10.97 39.21 36.34
CA ASP A 5 -12.05 38.62 35.55
C ASP A 5 -11.44 38.00 34.28
N PRO A 6 -11.67 36.71 33.98
CA PRO A 6 -11.28 36.14 32.70
C PRO A 6 -12.31 36.55 31.65
N VAL A 7 -12.13 37.71 31.01
CA VAL A 7 -12.85 38.04 29.77
C VAL A 7 -12.19 37.30 28.62
N GLY A 8 -12.49 36.01 28.51
CA GLY A 8 -12.34 35.23 27.29
C GLY A 8 -13.73 34.85 26.84
N ARG A 9 -14.26 35.49 25.78
CA ARG A 9 -15.44 34.96 25.10
C ARG A 9 -15.10 33.52 24.69
N PRO A 10 -15.94 32.51 24.99
CA PRO A 10 -15.68 31.16 24.55
C PRO A 10 -15.47 31.19 23.04
N PRO A 11 -14.46 30.47 22.51
CA PRO A 11 -14.25 30.41 21.07
C PRO A 11 -15.55 29.96 20.42
N GLU A 12 -16.08 30.76 19.49
CA GLU A 12 -17.20 30.33 18.66
C GLU A 12 -16.74 29.08 17.92
N THR A 13 -17.22 27.92 18.38
CA THR A 13 -17.07 26.69 17.64
C THR A 13 -17.80 26.91 16.33
N ARG A 14 -17.03 27.15 15.26
CA ARG A 14 -17.56 27.13 13.90
C ARG A 14 -18.29 25.80 13.78
N ARG A 15 -19.62 25.84 13.76
CA ARG A 15 -20.47 24.68 13.58
C ARG A 15 -20.05 24.07 12.27
N SER A 16 -19.18 23.05 12.28
CA SER A 16 -18.91 22.26 11.08
C SER A 16 -20.28 21.86 10.60
N ALA A 17 -20.57 22.17 9.34
CA ALA A 17 -21.89 21.91 8.83
C ALA A 17 -22.04 20.38 8.87
N ALA A 18 -22.90 19.84 9.74
CA ALA A 18 -22.96 18.40 10.04
C ALA A 18 -23.13 17.51 8.79
N TRP A 19 -23.66 18.08 7.71
CA TRP A 19 -23.73 17.46 6.39
C TRP A 19 -22.35 17.22 5.76
N ALA A 20 -21.40 18.14 5.93
CA ALA A 20 -20.04 18.03 5.40
C ALA A 20 -19.27 16.91 6.10
N ASP A 21 -19.43 16.77 7.42
CA ASP A 21 -18.82 15.66 8.18
C ASP A 21 -19.38 14.30 7.74
N THR A 22 -20.69 14.24 7.44
CA THR A 22 -21.34 13.04 6.93
C THR A 22 -20.85 12.69 5.52
N VAL A 23 -20.77 13.68 4.62
CA VAL A 23 -20.26 13.49 3.25
C VAL A 23 -18.80 13.02 3.27
N PHE A 24 -17.96 13.65 4.10
CA PHE A 24 -16.56 13.25 4.27
C PHE A 24 -16.44 11.80 4.77
N SER A 25 -17.23 11.43 5.79
CA SER A 25 -17.22 10.06 6.33
C SER A 25 -17.63 9.03 5.28
N VAL A 26 -18.71 9.28 4.53
CA VAL A 26 -19.17 8.37 3.46
C VAL A 26 -18.11 8.26 2.36
N LEU A 27 -17.52 9.37 1.94
CA LEU A 27 -16.45 9.36 0.93
C LEU A 27 -15.24 8.57 1.42
N ALA A 28 -14.76 8.82 2.64
CA ALA A 28 -13.63 8.09 3.22
C ALA A 28 -13.91 6.58 3.32
N HIS A 29 -15.11 6.20 3.77
CA HIS A 29 -15.50 4.79 3.87
C HIS A 29 -15.64 4.14 2.50
N SER A 30 -16.22 4.83 1.53
CA SER A 30 -16.33 4.36 0.15
C SER A 30 -14.96 4.17 -0.51
N ALA A 31 -14.01 5.08 -0.26
CA ALA A 31 -12.64 4.96 -0.76
C ALA A 31 -11.93 3.74 -0.17
N ALA A 32 -12.10 3.48 1.13
CA ALA A 32 -11.57 2.28 1.77
C ALA A 32 -12.16 0.99 1.17
N ILE A 33 -13.48 0.92 1.01
CA ILE A 33 -14.15 -0.24 0.40
C ILE A 33 -13.72 -0.42 -1.05
N LEU A 34 -13.66 0.67 -1.84
CA LEU A 34 -13.22 0.65 -3.23
C LEU A 34 -11.79 0.13 -3.35
N THR A 35 -10.88 0.58 -2.47
CA THR A 35 -9.49 0.13 -2.45
C THR A 35 -9.40 -1.36 -2.13
N LEU A 36 -10.20 -1.83 -1.17
CA LEU A 36 -10.26 -3.25 -0.81
C LEU A 36 -10.80 -4.11 -1.97
N LEU A 37 -11.85 -3.65 -2.65
CA LEU A 37 -12.40 -4.29 -3.84
C LEU A 37 -11.41 -4.30 -5.00
N LEU A 38 -10.68 -3.20 -5.23
CA LEU A 38 -9.62 -3.14 -6.23
C LEU A 38 -8.52 -4.15 -5.93
N LEU A 39 -8.06 -4.22 -4.68
CA LEU A 39 -7.02 -5.16 -4.28
C LEU A 39 -7.47 -6.61 -4.47
N ALA A 40 -8.71 -6.94 -4.08
CA ALA A 40 -9.30 -8.24 -4.35
C ALA A 40 -9.42 -8.52 -5.87
N GLY A 41 -9.85 -7.54 -6.66
CA GLY A 41 -9.95 -7.63 -8.11
C GLY A 41 -8.60 -7.88 -8.78
N ILE A 42 -7.54 -7.19 -8.34
CA ILE A 42 -6.17 -7.40 -8.80
C ILE A 42 -5.72 -8.83 -8.49
N ILE A 43 -5.94 -9.32 -7.27
CA ILE A 43 -5.60 -10.69 -6.88
C ILE A 43 -6.31 -11.70 -7.80
N VAL A 44 -7.62 -11.55 -8.00
CA VAL A 44 -8.39 -12.44 -8.88
C VAL A 44 -7.89 -12.38 -10.33
N SER A 45 -7.62 -11.17 -10.84
CA SER A 45 -7.07 -10.99 -12.19
C SER A 45 -5.71 -11.66 -12.35
N LEU A 46 -4.83 -11.56 -11.36
CA LEU A 46 -3.52 -12.21 -11.37
C LEU A 46 -3.66 -13.73 -11.32
N LEU A 47 -4.56 -14.27 -10.51
CA LEU A 47 -4.80 -15.71 -10.42
C LEU A 47 -5.32 -16.28 -11.75
N ILE A 48 -6.26 -15.59 -12.41
CA ILE A 48 -6.79 -16.01 -13.71
C ILE A 48 -5.69 -15.93 -14.79
N GLY A 49 -4.89 -14.84 -14.80
CA GLY A 49 -3.78 -14.68 -15.72
C GLY A 49 -2.64 -15.67 -15.51
N ALA A 50 -2.39 -16.07 -14.26
CA ALA A 50 -1.35 -17.05 -13.89
C ALA A 50 -1.80 -18.51 -14.06
N ALA A 51 -3.10 -18.80 -14.10
CA ALA A 51 -3.64 -20.15 -14.26
C ALA A 51 -3.06 -20.94 -15.45
N PRO A 52 -2.93 -20.39 -16.69
CA PRO A 52 -2.31 -21.12 -17.80
C PRO A 52 -0.82 -21.41 -17.55
N ALA A 53 -0.08 -20.49 -16.93
CA ALA A 53 1.33 -20.71 -16.58
C ALA A 53 1.49 -21.82 -15.53
N ILE A 54 0.61 -21.86 -14.53
CA ILE A 54 0.62 -22.93 -13.50
C ILE A 54 0.25 -24.28 -14.12
N LYS A 55 -0.64 -24.32 -15.12
CA LYS A 55 -0.99 -25.57 -15.82
C LYS A 55 0.17 -26.12 -16.66
N GLU A 56 0.93 -25.26 -17.32
CA GLU A 56 2.04 -25.66 -18.19
C GLU A 56 3.29 -26.10 -17.39
N TYR A 57 3.64 -25.35 -16.34
CA TYR A 57 4.88 -25.58 -15.57
C TYR A 57 4.67 -26.28 -14.22
N GLY A 58 3.42 -26.51 -13.82
CA GLY A 58 3.04 -27.10 -12.53
C GLY A 58 3.38 -26.21 -11.33
N LEU A 59 3.14 -26.72 -10.11
CA LEU A 59 3.55 -26.05 -8.86
C LEU A 59 5.08 -25.91 -8.71
N SER A 60 5.84 -26.72 -9.45
CA SER A 60 7.30 -26.60 -9.56
C SER A 60 7.76 -25.27 -10.13
N PHE A 61 6.89 -24.54 -10.87
CA PHE A 61 7.15 -23.18 -11.34
C PHE A 61 7.59 -22.23 -10.22
N LEU A 62 7.03 -22.39 -9.02
CA LEU A 62 7.33 -21.51 -7.88
C LEU A 62 8.73 -21.77 -7.28
N TRP A 63 9.27 -22.98 -7.43
CA TRP A 63 10.56 -23.38 -6.87
C TRP A 63 11.68 -23.54 -7.92
N THR A 64 11.34 -23.59 -9.20
CA THR A 64 12.34 -23.70 -10.26
C THR A 64 13.01 -22.35 -10.52
N SER A 65 14.33 -22.37 -10.52
CA SER A 65 15.18 -21.25 -10.92
C SER A 65 15.57 -21.31 -12.41
N GLU A 66 15.10 -22.31 -13.15
CA GLU A 66 15.40 -22.42 -14.59
C GLU A 66 14.71 -21.29 -15.36
N TRP A 67 15.52 -20.47 -16.02
CA TRP A 67 15.07 -19.46 -16.95
C TRP A 67 15.78 -19.68 -18.29
N ASP A 68 15.14 -20.46 -19.16
CA ASP A 68 15.60 -20.72 -20.52
C ASP A 68 14.62 -20.11 -21.54
N PRO A 69 14.89 -18.89 -22.02
CA PRO A 69 14.04 -18.22 -23.00
C PRO A 69 14.09 -18.85 -24.39
N VAL A 70 15.06 -19.75 -24.66
CA VAL A 70 15.18 -20.47 -25.94
C VAL A 70 14.25 -21.68 -25.96
N GLN A 71 14.15 -22.40 -24.83
CA GLN A 71 13.26 -23.55 -24.68
C GLN A 71 11.86 -23.21 -24.15
N ASN A 72 11.52 -21.92 -24.02
CA ASN A 72 10.30 -21.45 -23.37
C ASN A 72 10.11 -22.08 -21.98
N LYS A 73 11.16 -22.12 -21.15
CA LYS A 73 11.05 -22.56 -19.76
C LYS A 73 11.28 -21.36 -18.86
N TYR A 74 10.25 -20.95 -18.14
CA TYR A 74 10.31 -19.82 -17.25
C TYR A 74 10.03 -20.28 -15.83
N GLY A 75 10.95 -20.02 -14.91
CA GLY A 75 10.77 -20.24 -13.49
C GLY A 75 10.30 -18.98 -12.77
N GLY A 76 9.33 -19.14 -11.87
CA GLY A 76 8.80 -18.07 -11.04
C GLY A 76 9.76 -17.61 -9.95
N LEU A 77 10.66 -18.49 -9.48
CA LEU A 77 11.59 -18.19 -8.39
C LEU A 77 12.53 -17.02 -8.75
N VAL A 78 12.99 -16.96 -10.00
CA VAL A 78 13.89 -15.89 -10.48
C VAL A 78 13.23 -14.51 -10.35
N MET A 79 11.95 -14.41 -10.74
CA MET A 79 11.20 -13.16 -10.62
C MET A 79 10.94 -12.78 -9.16
N ILE A 80 10.55 -13.74 -8.31
CA ILE A 80 10.35 -13.49 -6.88
C ILE A 80 11.64 -13.00 -6.22
N TYR A 81 12.76 -13.67 -6.52
CA TYR A 81 14.07 -13.29 -5.99
C TYR A 81 14.46 -11.88 -6.41
N GLY A 82 14.25 -11.51 -7.68
CA GLY A 82 14.52 -10.17 -8.19
C GLY A 82 13.75 -9.09 -7.43
N THR A 83 12.43 -9.27 -7.23
CA THR A 83 11.61 -8.32 -6.47
C THR A 83 12.02 -8.21 -5.01
N LEU A 84 12.36 -9.33 -4.36
CA LEU A 84 12.83 -9.31 -2.98
C LEU A 84 14.16 -8.57 -2.86
N MET A 85 15.13 -8.85 -3.73
CA MET A 85 16.42 -8.16 -3.72
C MET A 85 16.28 -6.66 -4.00
N THR A 86 15.45 -6.27 -4.97
CA THR A 86 15.25 -4.83 -5.26
C THR A 86 14.57 -4.13 -4.09
N SER A 87 13.55 -4.73 -3.47
CA SER A 87 12.89 -4.16 -2.30
C SER A 87 13.83 -4.06 -1.09
N LEU A 88 14.71 -5.05 -0.89
CA LEU A 88 15.71 -5.03 0.17
C LEU A 88 16.71 -3.90 -0.04
N ILE A 89 17.28 -3.77 -1.23
CA ILE A 89 18.22 -2.68 -1.56
C ILE A 89 17.53 -1.32 -1.38
N ALA A 90 16.29 -1.19 -1.85
CA ALA A 90 15.51 0.04 -1.69
C ALA A 90 15.32 0.40 -0.21
N LEU A 91 14.98 -0.57 0.65
CA LEU A 91 14.84 -0.34 2.10
C LEU A 91 16.17 0.03 2.76
N VAL A 92 17.26 -0.65 2.40
CA VAL A 92 18.60 -0.36 2.93
C VAL A 92 19.03 1.08 2.64
N ILE A 93 18.65 1.64 1.50
CA ILE A 93 18.96 3.02 1.14
C ILE A 93 17.93 3.99 1.73
N ALA A 94 16.63 3.67 1.65
CA ALA A 94 15.56 4.56 2.06
C ALA A 94 15.54 4.80 3.58
N VAL A 95 15.86 3.79 4.39
CA VAL A 95 15.81 3.90 5.85
C VAL A 95 16.82 4.92 6.38
N PRO A 96 18.13 4.85 6.07
CA PRO A 96 19.10 5.86 6.49
C PRO A 96 18.78 7.28 5.99
N VAL A 97 18.31 7.40 4.75
CA VAL A 97 17.93 8.69 4.17
C VAL A 97 16.75 9.30 4.93
N SER A 98 15.74 8.49 5.26
CA SER A 98 14.60 8.92 6.07
C SER A 98 15.01 9.41 7.46
N PHE A 99 15.94 8.71 8.11
CA PHE A 99 16.49 9.16 9.40
C PHE A 99 17.27 10.47 9.27
N GLY A 100 18.04 10.65 8.20
CA GLY A 100 18.77 11.89 7.93
C GLY A 100 17.85 13.11 7.80
N ILE A 101 16.72 12.97 7.12
CA ILE A 101 15.71 14.04 6.98
C ILE A 101 15.04 14.32 8.33
N ALA A 102 14.70 13.27 9.10
CA ALA A 102 14.05 13.40 10.40
C ALA A 102 14.93 14.07 11.47
N LEU A 103 16.25 14.01 11.36
CA LEU A 103 17.20 14.68 12.26
C LEU A 103 17.47 16.14 11.87
N PHE A 104 17.19 16.52 10.62
CA PHE A 104 17.42 17.88 10.12
C PHE A 104 16.22 18.81 10.33
N LEU A 105 15.00 18.25 10.31
CA LEU A 105 13.75 18.92 10.68
C LEU A 105 13.59 19.05 12.19
#